data_AF-A0A845XYN1-F1
#
_entry.id   AF-A0A845XYN1-F1
#
_cell.length_a   1.000
_cell.length_b   1.000
_cell.length_c   1.000
_cell.angle_alpha   90.00
_cell.angle_beta   90.00
_cell.angle_gamma   90.00
#
_symmetry.space_group_name_H-M   'P 1'
#
loop_
_entity.id
_entity.type
_entity.pdbx_description
1 polymer ?
#
loop_
_entity_poly.entity_id
_entity_poly.type
_entity_poly.pdbx_seq_one_letter_code
_entity_poly.pdbx_strand_id
1 'polypeptide(L)'
;MKYTYQYRLYPETQQTLTLNEWLRVVGRYWYNRMLGERFDWWDKNRCPVNACPLIFYLPELKDQPNFYSQKKQLPVIKKDLVKIGWSGELIDFTEVYSTVLQDVCTRVKNAFNRFIAGDKNGKRSGKPRFKNVARYRTLNFPNADNSWLKFCTVNGKWLF
;
A
#
# COMPACT_ATOMS: atom_id res chain seq x y z
N MET A 1 11.68 16.66 23.53
CA MET A 1 10.26 16.53 23.14
C MET A 1 10.18 16.73 21.64
N LYS A 2 9.64 15.77 20.86
CA LYS A 2 9.45 15.94 19.40
C LYS A 2 8.05 16.50 19.17
N TYR A 3 7.95 17.67 18.56
CA TYR A 3 6.66 18.27 18.19
C TYR A 3 6.18 17.68 16.86
N THR A 4 4.87 17.47 16.76
CA THR A 4 4.22 17.08 15.49
C THR A 4 3.34 18.24 15.04
N TYR A 5 3.50 18.63 13.78
CA TYR A 5 2.76 19.75 13.20
C TYR A 5 1.75 19.23 12.17
N GLN A 6 0.60 19.88 12.11
CA GLN A 6 -0.42 19.61 11.10
C GLN A 6 -0.63 20.87 10.28
N TYR A 7 -0.46 20.76 8.96
CA TYR A 7 -0.62 21.86 8.03
C TYR A 7 -1.73 21.55 7.04
N ARG A 8 -2.45 22.59 6.60
CA ARG A 8 -3.35 22.51 5.45
C ARG A 8 -2.59 22.94 4.20
N LEU A 9 -2.53 22.05 3.22
CA LEU A 9 -1.90 22.31 1.92
C LEU A 9 -2.98 22.73 0.92
N TYR A 10 -2.66 23.72 0.09
CA TYR A 10 -3.48 24.14 -1.05
C TYR A 10 -2.69 23.85 -2.33
N PRO A 11 -2.75 22.61 -2.84
CA PRO A 11 -2.03 22.23 -4.04
C PRO A 11 -2.61 22.92 -5.27
N GLU A 12 -1.74 23.21 -6.23
CA GLU A 12 -2.17 23.64 -7.57
C GLU A 12 -2.91 22.51 -8.29
N THR A 13 -3.61 22.85 -9.39
CA THR A 13 -4.36 21.88 -10.18
C THR A 13 -3.46 20.74 -10.68
N GLN A 14 -2.28 21.06 -11.19
CA GLN A 14 -1.31 20.06 -11.67
C GLN A 14 -0.82 19.15 -10.53
N GLN A 15 -0.44 19.73 -9.39
CA GLN A 15 -0.02 18.97 -8.20
C GLN A 15 -1.13 18.03 -7.72
N THR A 16 -2.38 18.48 -7.77
CA THR A 16 -3.55 17.67 -7.39
C THR A 16 -3.73 16.47 -8.32
N LEU A 17 -3.55 16.66 -9.63
CA LEU A 17 -3.60 15.57 -10.60
C LEU A 17 -2.51 14.53 -10.32
N THR A 18 -1.26 14.97 -10.14
CA THR A 18 -0.14 14.08 -9.81
C THR A 18 -0.37 13.30 -8.52
N LEU A 19 -0.85 13.95 -7.46
CA LEU A 19 -1.15 13.27 -6.20
C LEU A 19 -2.28 12.23 -6.34
N ASN A 20 -3.29 12.52 -7.17
CA ASN A 20 -4.37 11.58 -7.46
C ASN A 20 -3.88 10.37 -8.26
N GLU A 21 -2.98 10.58 -9.22
CA GLU A 21 -2.31 9.50 -9.96
C GLU A 21 -1.47 8.64 -9.01
N TRP A 22 -0.70 9.25 -8.12
CA TRP A 22 0.07 8.52 -7.12
C TRP A 22 -0.82 7.70 -6.18
N LEU A 23 -1.93 8.26 -5.69
CA LEU A 23 -2.92 7.54 -4.90
C LEU A 23 -3.51 6.35 -5.68
N ARG A 24 -3.70 6.51 -6.99
CA ARG A 24 -4.17 5.43 -7.87
C ARG A 24 -3.13 4.31 -7.95
N VAL A 25 -1.88 4.62 -8.29
CA VAL A 25 -0.75 3.65 -8.39
C VAL A 25 -0.59 2.89 -7.08
N VAL A 26 -0.44 3.63 -5.99
CA VAL A 26 -0.10 3.12 -4.67
C VAL A 26 -1.27 2.37 -4.02
N GLY A 27 -2.47 2.93 -4.09
CA GLY A 27 -3.64 2.43 -3.37
C GLY A 27 -4.46 1.42 -4.15
N ARG A 28 -4.80 1.73 -5.40
CA ARG A 28 -5.72 0.89 -6.18
C ARG A 28 -5.03 -0.33 -6.77
N TYR A 29 -3.76 -0.19 -7.12
CA TYR A 29 -3.01 -1.28 -7.74
C TYR A 29 -2.06 -1.92 -6.76
N TRP A 30 -1.08 -1.18 -6.25
CA TRP A 30 -0.01 -1.78 -5.44
C TRP A 30 -0.53 -2.44 -4.15
N TYR A 31 -1.30 -1.70 -3.34
CA TYR A 31 -1.90 -2.24 -2.11
C TYR A 31 -2.82 -3.44 -2.39
N ASN A 32 -3.74 -3.32 -3.36
CA ASN A 32 -4.71 -4.37 -3.64
C ASN A 32 -4.06 -5.63 -4.23
N ARG A 33 -3.08 -5.47 -5.13
CA ARG A 33 -2.29 -6.58 -5.68
C ARG A 33 -1.61 -7.37 -4.56
N MET A 34 -0.86 -6.68 -3.69
CA MET A 34 -0.16 -7.32 -2.58
C MET A 34 -1.10 -8.00 -1.58
N LEU A 35 -2.26 -7.38 -1.33
CA LEU A 35 -3.27 -7.97 -0.46
C LEU A 35 -3.91 -9.21 -1.09
N GLY A 36 -4.15 -9.18 -2.41
CA GLY A 36 -4.66 -10.30 -3.19
C GLY A 36 -3.68 -11.48 -3.16
N GLU A 37 -2.41 -11.25 -3.47
CA GLU A 37 -1.37 -12.29 -3.42
C GLU A 37 -1.31 -13.00 -2.05
N ARG A 38 -1.50 -12.24 -0.96
CA ARG A 38 -1.52 -12.80 0.40
C ARG A 38 -2.78 -13.60 0.68
N PHE A 39 -3.94 -13.15 0.20
CA PHE A 39 -5.18 -13.91 0.32
C PHE A 39 -5.14 -15.18 -0.52
N ASP A 40 -4.66 -15.10 -1.76
CA ASP A 40 -4.51 -16.27 -2.64
C ASP A 40 -3.62 -17.31 -1.97
N TRP A 41 -2.46 -16.90 -1.44
CA TRP A 41 -1.59 -17.82 -0.71
C TRP A 41 -2.26 -18.38 0.56
N TRP A 42 -2.97 -17.54 1.31
CA TRP A 42 -3.64 -17.95 2.55
C TRP A 42 -4.77 -18.96 2.30
N ASP A 43 -5.58 -18.74 1.27
CA ASP A 43 -6.71 -19.60 0.93
C ASP A 43 -6.22 -20.91 0.26
N LYS A 44 -5.11 -20.86 -0.49
CA LYS A 44 -4.49 -22.02 -1.18
C LYS A 44 -3.63 -22.93 -0.30
N ASN A 45 -3.04 -22.42 0.77
CA ASN A 45 -2.11 -23.21 1.59
C ASN A 45 -2.70 -23.63 2.94
N ARG A 46 -3.91 -23.18 3.28
CA ARG A 46 -4.55 -23.52 4.55
C ARG A 46 -5.48 -24.71 4.39
N CYS A 47 -5.16 -25.80 5.07
CA CYS A 47 -6.04 -26.95 5.23
C CYS A 47 -6.68 -26.91 6.64
N PRO A 48 -7.99 -27.14 6.80
CA PRO A 48 -8.58 -27.40 8.10
C PRO A 48 -7.86 -28.58 8.78
N VAL A 49 -7.55 -28.46 10.07
CA VAL A 49 -6.88 -29.54 10.83
C VAL A 49 -7.69 -30.84 10.78
N ASN A 50 -9.02 -30.74 10.66
CA ASN A 50 -9.95 -31.86 10.77
C ASN A 50 -10.53 -32.31 9.42
N ALA A 51 -10.13 -31.72 8.29
CA ALA A 51 -10.67 -32.08 6.99
C ALA A 51 -9.71 -31.73 5.86
N CYS A 52 -9.43 -32.67 4.97
CA CYS A 52 -8.76 -32.43 3.70
C CYS A 52 -9.79 -32.53 2.57
N PRO A 53 -10.19 -31.43 1.92
CA PRO A 53 -11.09 -31.51 0.77
C PRO A 53 -10.39 -32.21 -0.40
N LEU A 54 -10.98 -33.31 -0.89
CA LEU A 54 -10.46 -34.14 -2.00
C LEU A 54 -10.45 -33.43 -3.36
N ILE A 55 -11.12 -32.28 -3.48
CA ILE A 55 -11.08 -31.41 -4.65
C ILE A 55 -10.09 -30.30 -4.35
N PHE A 56 -8.82 -30.49 -4.72
CA PHE A 56 -7.80 -29.45 -4.61
C PHE A 56 -7.13 -29.24 -5.97
N TYR A 57 -7.10 -27.99 -6.42
CA TYR A 57 -6.19 -27.59 -7.48
C TYR A 57 -4.81 -27.49 -6.85
N LEU A 58 -3.81 -28.22 -7.35
CA LEU A 58 -2.43 -28.06 -6.87
C LEU A 58 -1.97 -26.65 -7.25
N PRO A 59 -1.80 -25.73 -6.29
CA PRO A 59 -1.34 -24.39 -6.62
C PRO A 59 0.12 -24.47 -7.07
N GLU A 60 0.55 -23.51 -7.89
CA GLU A 60 1.98 -23.33 -8.15
C GLU A 60 2.71 -23.16 -6.82
N LEU A 61 3.76 -23.97 -6.62
CA LEU A 61 4.57 -23.91 -5.41
C LEU A 61 5.17 -22.52 -5.28
N LYS A 62 4.73 -21.77 -4.27
CA LYS A 62 5.15 -20.40 -4.05
C LYS A 62 5.37 -20.15 -2.57
N ASP A 63 6.49 -19.52 -2.25
CA ASP A 63 6.80 -19.09 -0.90
C ASP A 63 5.75 -18.11 -0.35
N GLN A 64 5.61 -18.09 0.96
CA GLN A 64 4.70 -17.18 1.63
C GLN A 64 5.02 -15.72 1.26
N PRO A 65 4.05 -14.96 0.71
CA PRO A 65 4.24 -13.56 0.37
C PRO A 65 4.39 -12.73 1.65
N ASN A 66 5.63 -12.49 2.03
CA ASN A 66 5.99 -11.64 3.15
C ASN A 66 6.38 -10.23 2.68
N PHE A 67 6.64 -9.34 3.63
CA PHE A 67 7.04 -7.96 3.32
C PHE A 67 8.27 -7.87 2.41
N TYR A 68 9.29 -8.70 2.65
CA TYR A 68 10.54 -8.66 1.91
C TYR A 68 10.37 -9.14 0.47
N SER A 69 9.64 -10.24 0.26
CA SER A 69 9.32 -10.78 -1.07
C SER A 69 8.56 -9.76 -1.93
N GLN A 70 7.56 -9.08 -1.36
CA GLN A 70 6.78 -8.06 -2.05
C GLN A 70 7.61 -6.80 -2.31
N LYS A 71 8.44 -6.37 -1.34
CA LYS A 71 9.38 -5.26 -1.52
C LYS A 71 10.41 -5.55 -2.63
N LYS A 72 10.85 -6.80 -2.79
CA LYS A 72 11.80 -7.24 -3.83
C LYS A 72 11.24 -7.11 -5.25
N GLN A 73 9.91 -7.04 -5.42
CA GLN A 73 9.29 -6.83 -6.73
C GLN A 73 9.41 -5.37 -7.21
N LEU A 74 9.58 -4.40 -6.29
CA LEU A 74 9.60 -2.97 -6.63
C LEU A 74 10.66 -2.58 -7.66
N PRO A 75 11.94 -3.02 -7.56
CA PRO A 75 12.95 -2.66 -8.55
C PRO A 75 12.65 -3.19 -9.95
N VAL A 76 11.87 -4.27 -10.07
CA VAL A 76 11.46 -4.83 -11.38
C VAL A 76 10.29 -4.02 -11.92
N ILE A 77 9.27 -3.78 -11.08
CA ILE A 77 8.06 -3.04 -11.45
C ILE A 77 8.34 -1.60 -11.83
N LYS A 78 9.34 -0.96 -11.22
CA LYS A 78 9.70 0.44 -11.52
C LYS A 78 10.54 0.62 -12.78
N LYS A 79 10.90 -0.44 -13.51
CA LYS A 79 11.68 -0.29 -14.76
C LYS A 79 10.80 0.10 -15.94
N ASP A 80 9.63 -0.53 -16.05
CA ASP A 80 8.75 -0.41 -17.20
C ASP A 80 7.32 -0.07 -16.76
N LEU A 81 6.52 0.39 -17.72
CA LEU A 81 5.08 0.56 -17.55
C LEU A 81 4.41 -0.80 -17.32
N VAL A 82 3.55 -0.88 -16.32
CA VAL A 82 2.82 -2.11 -16.00
C VAL A 82 1.43 -2.05 -16.62
N LYS A 83 1.14 -2.99 -17.52
CA LYS A 83 -0.21 -3.20 -18.04
C LYS A 83 -1.08 -3.93 -17.02
N ILE A 84 -2.25 -3.39 -16.73
CA ILE A 84 -3.24 -4.04 -15.86
C ILE A 84 -4.00 -5.07 -16.69
N GLY A 85 -4.05 -6.32 -16.23
CA GLY A 85 -4.72 -7.40 -16.96
C GLY A 85 -6.21 -7.17 -17.21
N TRP A 86 -6.95 -6.65 -16.23
CA TRP A 86 -8.41 -6.50 -16.34
C TRP A 86 -8.87 -5.20 -17.00
N SER A 87 -8.14 -4.08 -16.87
CA SER A 87 -8.53 -2.81 -17.50
C SER A 87 -7.76 -2.51 -18.78
N GLY A 88 -6.64 -3.20 -19.04
CA GLY A 88 -5.77 -2.94 -20.18
C GLY A 88 -4.97 -1.64 -20.09
N GLU A 89 -5.21 -0.82 -19.07
CA GLU A 89 -4.53 0.45 -18.86
C GLU A 89 -3.06 0.24 -18.48
N LEU A 90 -2.23 1.21 -18.82
CA LEU A 90 -0.82 1.27 -18.44
C LEU A 90 -0.68 2.12 -17.18
N ILE A 91 0.01 1.59 -16.17
CA ILE A 91 0.36 2.31 -14.96
C ILE A 91 1.85 2.59 -14.97
N ASP A 92 2.19 3.84 -14.70
CA ASP A 92 3.55 4.22 -14.40
C ASP A 92 3.85 4.15 -12.89
N PHE A 93 4.85 3.36 -12.53
CA PHE A 93 5.36 3.25 -11.17
C PHE A 93 6.62 4.10 -10.95
N THR A 94 7.23 4.63 -12.01
CA THR A 94 8.51 5.34 -11.97
C THR A 94 8.41 6.64 -11.19
N GLU A 95 7.36 7.42 -11.44
CA GLU A 95 7.10 8.73 -10.84
C GLU A 95 6.96 8.68 -9.32
N VAL A 96 6.31 7.63 -8.80
CA VAL A 96 6.06 7.51 -7.36
C VAL A 96 7.36 7.18 -6.63
N TYR A 97 7.69 7.91 -5.57
CA TYR A 97 8.86 7.60 -4.76
C TYR A 97 8.84 6.17 -4.22
N SER A 98 10.00 5.50 -4.28
CA SER A 98 10.14 4.10 -3.82
C SER A 98 9.83 3.93 -2.33
N THR A 99 10.09 4.97 -1.53
CA THR A 99 9.82 5.02 -0.09
C THR A 99 8.32 4.97 0.21
N VAL A 100 7.51 5.68 -0.58
CA VAL A 100 6.04 5.67 -0.49
C VAL A 100 5.50 4.28 -0.83
N LEU A 101 6.00 3.67 -1.90
CA LEU A 101 5.61 2.31 -2.29
C LEU A 101 5.99 1.26 -1.22
N GLN A 102 7.14 1.44 -0.56
CA GLN A 102 7.58 0.58 0.54
C GLN A 102 6.72 0.75 1.80
N ASP A 103 6.31 1.98 2.14
CA ASP A 103 5.37 2.23 3.25
C ASP A 103 4.08 1.43 3.06
N VAL A 104 3.61 1.33 1.82
CA VAL A 104 2.39 0.57 1.49
C VAL A 104 2.56 -0.92 1.70
N CYS A 105 3.72 -1.48 1.37
CA CYS A 105 4.05 -2.87 1.73
C CYS A 105 3.95 -3.08 3.25
N THR A 106 4.41 -2.11 4.04
CA THR A 106 4.29 -2.15 5.52
C THR A 106 2.83 -2.08 5.97
N ARG A 107 2.01 -1.24 5.34
CA ARG A 107 0.56 -1.15 5.64
C ARG A 107 -0.15 -2.47 5.36
N VAL A 108 0.12 -3.13 4.24
CA VAL A 108 -0.44 -4.46 3.92
C VAL A 108 0.01 -5.49 4.95
N LYS A 109 1.32 -5.52 5.29
CA LYS A 109 1.87 -6.41 6.32
C LYS A 109 1.13 -6.25 7.64
N ASN A 110 0.98 -5.02 8.13
CA ASN A 110 0.35 -4.74 9.42
C ASN A 110 -1.13 -5.09 9.41
N ALA A 111 -1.86 -4.79 8.32
CA ALA A 111 -3.27 -5.15 8.18
C ALA A 111 -3.48 -6.68 8.21
N PHE A 112 -2.62 -7.42 7.49
CA PHE A 112 -2.70 -8.88 7.43
C PHE A 112 -2.29 -9.54 8.76
N ASN A 113 -1.25 -9.02 9.42
CA ASN A 113 -0.83 -9.50 10.73
C ASN A 113 -1.93 -9.32 11.79
N ARG A 114 -2.63 -8.17 11.80
CA ARG A 114 -3.77 -7.93 12.70
C ARG A 114 -4.93 -8.88 12.45
N PHE A 115 -5.14 -9.27 11.20
CA PHE A 115 -6.15 -10.26 10.82
C PHE A 115 -5.80 -11.66 11.34
N ILE A 116 -4.53 -12.06 11.27
CA ILE A 116 -4.06 -13.38 11.73
C ILE A 116 -3.97 -13.47 13.26
N ALA A 117 -3.26 -12.53 13.89
CA ALA A 117 -2.81 -12.65 15.28
C ALA A 117 -3.94 -12.69 16.31
N GLY A 118 -5.11 -12.13 15.99
CA GLY A 118 -6.17 -11.93 16.98
C GLY A 118 -5.80 -10.87 18.02
N ASP A 119 -6.81 -10.37 18.72
CA ASP A 119 -6.65 -9.52 19.90
C ASP A 119 -6.41 -10.39 21.14
N LYS A 120 -5.93 -9.78 22.24
CA LYS A 120 -5.69 -10.44 23.53
C LYS A 120 -6.93 -11.17 24.07
N ASN A 121 -8.12 -10.71 23.69
CA ASN A 121 -9.42 -11.31 24.03
C ASN A 121 -9.87 -12.42 23.06
N GLY A 122 -9.00 -12.90 22.18
CA GLY A 122 -9.32 -13.89 21.15
C GLY A 122 -10.15 -13.36 19.96
N LYS A 123 -10.58 -12.08 20.00
CA LYS A 123 -11.32 -11.44 18.90
C LYS A 123 -10.39 -11.10 17.75
N ARG A 124 -10.65 -11.60 16.55
CA ARG A 124 -9.84 -11.25 15.38
C ARG A 124 -10.26 -9.90 14.79
N SER A 125 -9.28 -9.13 14.33
CA SER A 125 -9.58 -7.98 13.46
C SER A 125 -10.29 -8.49 12.20
N GLY A 126 -11.25 -7.72 11.69
CA GLY A 126 -11.96 -8.08 10.47
C GLY A 126 -11.02 -8.25 9.26
N LYS A 127 -11.45 -9.05 8.27
CA LYS A 127 -10.70 -9.30 7.03
C LYS A 127 -10.32 -7.97 6.36
N PRO A 128 -9.02 -7.74 6.05
CA PRO A 128 -8.60 -6.55 5.32
C PRO A 128 -9.31 -6.48 3.98
N ARG A 129 -9.78 -5.27 3.61
CA ARG A 129 -10.57 -5.05 2.40
C ARG A 129 -9.72 -4.41 1.32
N PHE A 130 -10.00 -4.79 0.07
CA PHE A 130 -9.52 -4.05 -1.09
C PHE A 130 -9.99 -2.59 -1.02
N LYS A 131 -9.15 -1.70 -1.54
CA LYS A 131 -9.31 -0.25 -1.46
C LYS A 131 -9.69 0.27 -2.83
N ASN A 132 -10.90 0.81 -2.92
CA ASN A 132 -11.31 1.59 -4.08
C ASN A 132 -10.80 3.04 -3.97
N VAL A 133 -11.13 3.84 -4.98
CA VAL A 133 -10.80 5.28 -5.08
C VAL A 133 -11.13 6.03 -3.80
N ALA A 134 -12.36 5.84 -3.31
CA ALA A 134 -12.88 6.58 -2.18
C ALA A 134 -12.25 6.16 -0.85
N ARG A 135 -11.56 5.02 -0.79
CA ARG A 135 -11.09 4.42 0.47
C ARG A 135 -9.58 4.53 0.66
N TYR A 136 -8.82 4.80 -0.40
CA TYR A 136 -7.39 5.07 -0.32
C TYR A 136 -7.13 6.55 -0.53
N ARG A 137 -7.00 7.32 0.56
CA ARG A 137 -6.88 8.78 0.53
C ARG A 137 -5.61 9.32 1.19
N THR A 138 -4.70 8.45 1.63
CA THR A 138 -3.54 8.84 2.42
C THR A 138 -2.24 8.37 1.78
N LEU A 139 -1.35 9.31 1.50
CA LEU A 139 0.04 9.05 1.16
C LEU A 139 0.92 9.34 2.37
N ASN A 140 1.99 8.57 2.54
CA ASN A 140 2.99 8.81 3.57
C ASN A 140 4.35 8.90 2.90
N PHE A 141 5.11 9.93 3.24
CA PHE A 141 6.45 10.19 2.74
C PHE A 141 7.41 10.00 3.91
N PRO A 142 7.92 8.78 4.16
CA PRO A 142 8.67 8.48 5.38
C PRO A 142 10.04 9.17 5.43
N ASN A 143 10.57 9.59 4.29
CA ASN A 143 11.83 10.31 4.16
C ASN A 143 11.61 11.83 3.92
N ALA A 144 10.43 12.35 4.24
CA ALA A 144 10.17 13.77 4.13
C ALA A 144 10.89 14.53 5.24
N ASP A 145 11.67 15.53 4.85
CA ASP A 145 12.40 16.41 5.76
C ASP A 145 11.80 17.82 5.72
N ASN A 146 12.06 18.60 6.77
CA ASN A 146 11.58 19.99 6.87
C ASN A 146 12.09 20.87 5.71
N SER A 147 13.22 20.52 5.09
CA SER A 147 13.76 21.23 3.92
C SER A 147 12.86 21.13 2.68
N TRP A 148 11.96 20.14 2.63
CA TRP A 148 11.03 19.97 1.51
C TRP A 148 9.87 20.96 1.58
N LEU A 149 9.56 21.48 2.78
CA LEU A 149 8.54 22.48 2.98
C LEU A 149 9.15 23.87 2.85
N LYS A 150 8.90 24.52 1.72
CA LYS A 150 9.20 25.95 1.57
C LYS A 150 8.14 26.74 2.33
N PHE A 151 8.46 27.14 3.56
CA PHE A 151 7.60 28.05 4.30
C PHE A 151 7.72 29.45 3.69
N CYS A 152 6.66 29.91 3.02
CA CYS A 152 6.57 31.31 2.61
C CYS A 152 6.11 32.13 3.82
N THR A 153 7.01 32.89 4.43
CA THR A 153 6.65 33.91 5.40
C THR A 153 6.25 35.17 4.63
N VAL A 154 5.04 35.67 4.85
CA VAL A 154 4.63 37.00 4.37
C VAL A 154 4.77 37.96 5.54
N ASN A 155 5.64 38.97 5.41
CA ASN A 155 5.90 40.00 6.43
C ASN A 155 6.25 39.46 7.83
N GLY A 156 7.04 38.39 7.91
CA GLY A 156 7.51 37.84 9.20
C GLY A 156 6.43 37.20 10.08
N LYS A 157 5.18 37.08 9.60
CA LYS A 157 4.13 36.30 10.26
C LYS A 157 4.04 34.93 9.61
N TRP A 158 4.16 33.90 10.45
CA TRP A 158 3.78 32.55 10.08
C TRP A 158 2.27 32.56 9.82
N LEU A 159 1.87 32.34 8.57
CA LEU A 159 0.48 32.03 8.25
C LEU A 159 0.22 30.64 8.82
N PHE A 160 -0.44 30.58 9.97
CA PHE A 160 -0.96 29.35 10.58
C PHE A 160 -2.20 28.88 9.83
#